data_AF-A0A0E3WQR1-F1
#
_entry.id   AF-A0A0E3WQR1-F1
#
_cell.length_a   1.000
_cell.length_b   1.000
_cell.length_c   1.000
_cell.angle_alpha   90.00
_cell.angle_beta   90.00
_cell.angle_gamma   90.00
#
_symmetry.space_group_name_H-M   'P 1'
#
loop_
_entity.id
_entity.type
_entity.pdbx_description
1 polymer ?
#
loop_
_entity_poly.entity_id
_entity_poly.type
_entity_poly.pdbx_seq_one_letter_code
_entity_poly.pdbx_strand_id
1 'polypeptide(L)'
;MAGIKLFLDMDGVLTDFTGACEKIGEHMMFWYSADKEHFWKCVSAAGPRFWAEMPWMTGGKELHSFLKNSGFSPTILSALPNPDRRAALAYARKGKITWLRRELGTPCEEEAILCFRPEKHSNQGFQES
;
A
#
# COMPACT_ATOMS: atom_id res chain seq x y z
N MET A 1 2.00 -29.15 -9.47
CA MET A 1 0.82 -28.63 -8.74
C MET A 1 0.92 -27.12 -8.76
N ALA A 2 -0.10 -26.43 -9.29
CA ALA A 2 -0.11 -24.97 -9.28
C ALA A 2 -0.24 -24.50 -7.82
N GLY A 3 0.80 -23.85 -7.30
CA GLY A 3 0.78 -23.30 -5.95
C GLY A 3 -0.27 -22.19 -5.84
N ILE A 4 -0.84 -22.02 -4.63
CA ILE A 4 -1.75 -20.91 -4.35
C ILE A 4 -0.98 -19.60 -4.48
N LYS A 5 -1.46 -18.69 -5.33
CA LYS A 5 -0.95 -17.32 -5.41
C LYS A 5 -1.73 -16.44 -4.44
N LEU A 6 -1.06 -15.96 -3.40
CA LEU A 6 -1.65 -15.11 -2.37
C LEU A 6 -1.18 -13.67 -2.58
N PHE A 7 -2.12 -12.74 -2.71
CA PHE A 7 -1.84 -11.31 -2.74
C PHE A 7 -2.25 -10.67 -1.43
N LEU A 8 -1.38 -9.84 -0.86
CA LEU A 8 -1.63 -9.14 0.40
C LEU A 8 -1.62 -7.63 0.17
N ASP A 9 -2.72 -6.97 0.50
CA ASP A 9 -2.81 -5.52 0.36
C ASP A 9 -1.94 -4.81 1.42
N MET A 10 -1.57 -3.57 1.14
CA MET A 10 -0.76 -2.74 2.04
C MET A 10 -1.63 -1.74 2.80
N ASP A 11 -2.28 -0.80 2.09
CA ASP A 11 -3.02 0.31 2.70
C ASP A 11 -4.32 -0.18 3.36
N GLY A 12 -4.40 -0.11 4.68
CA GLY A 12 -5.54 -0.59 5.47
C GLY A 12 -5.47 -2.07 5.85
N VAL A 13 -4.41 -2.79 5.47
CA VAL A 13 -4.19 -4.20 5.84
C VAL A 13 -2.87 -4.39 6.57
N LEU A 14 -1.76 -3.99 5.97
CA LEU A 14 -0.44 -3.98 6.63
C LEU A 14 -0.15 -2.63 7.29
N THR A 15 -0.58 -1.55 6.67
CA THR A 15 -0.32 -0.17 7.14
C THR A 15 -1.60 0.55 7.49
N ASP A 16 -1.60 1.27 8.61
CA ASP A 16 -2.69 2.15 9.01
C ASP A 16 -2.65 3.46 8.21
N PHE A 17 -3.22 3.40 7.00
CA PHE A 17 -3.32 4.52 6.08
C PHE A 17 -4.22 5.64 6.62
N THR A 18 -5.34 5.27 7.25
CA THR A 18 -6.29 6.24 7.81
C THR A 18 -5.67 7.04 8.95
N GLY A 19 -5.02 6.38 9.90
CA GLY A 19 -4.30 7.06 10.97
C GLY A 19 -3.12 7.88 10.46
N ALA A 20 -2.43 7.43 9.42
CA ALA A 20 -1.39 8.23 8.77
C ALA A 20 -1.97 9.51 8.13
N CYS A 21 -3.13 9.42 7.48
CA CYS A 21 -3.84 10.58 6.94
C CYS A 21 -4.25 11.57 8.04
N GLU A 22 -4.81 11.09 9.15
CA GLU A 22 -5.25 11.96 10.25
C GLU A 22 -4.09 12.69 10.96
N LYS A 23 -2.87 12.14 10.90
CA LYS A 23 -1.67 12.80 11.43
C LYS A 23 -1.19 14.00 10.62
N ILE A 24 -1.53 14.07 9.33
CA ILE A 24 -1.11 15.19 8.47
C ILE A 24 -2.18 16.27 8.31
N GLY A 25 -3.41 16.02 8.77
CA GLY A 25 -4.48 17.00 8.77
C GLY A 25 -5.80 16.44 9.30
N GLU A 26 -6.63 17.33 9.83
CA GLU A 26 -7.97 16.98 10.28
C GLU A 26 -8.88 16.65 9.09
N HIS A 27 -9.83 15.73 9.31
CA HIS A 27 -10.84 15.35 8.31
C HIS A 27 -10.28 14.84 6.97
N MET A 28 -9.05 14.33 6.95
CA MET A 28 -8.43 13.85 5.71
C MET A 28 -9.26 12.77 4.99
N MET A 29 -9.93 11.88 5.72
CA MET A 29 -10.81 10.89 5.10
C MET A 29 -12.10 11.49 4.52
N PHE A 30 -12.59 12.62 5.07
CA PHE A 30 -13.66 13.38 4.44
C PHE A 30 -13.18 13.95 3.10
N TRP A 31 -12.02 14.61 3.07
CA TRP A 31 -11.42 15.13 1.83
C TRP A 31 -11.15 14.04 0.81
N TYR A 32 -10.73 12.85 1.23
CA TYR A 32 -10.54 11.70 0.33
C TYR A 32 -11.78 11.37 -0.49
N SER A 33 -12.97 11.61 0.07
CA SER A 33 -14.26 11.38 -0.58
C SER A 33 -14.82 12.64 -1.27
N ALA A 34 -14.76 13.80 -0.60
CA ALA A 34 -15.42 15.04 -1.00
C ALA A 34 -14.57 15.93 -1.92
N ASP A 35 -13.25 15.99 -1.69
CA ASP A 35 -12.31 16.80 -2.46
C ASP A 35 -10.95 16.09 -2.57
N LYS A 36 -10.84 15.26 -3.60
CA LYS A 36 -9.63 14.48 -3.88
C LYS A 36 -8.44 15.40 -4.19
N GLU A 37 -8.65 16.56 -4.79
CA GLU A 37 -7.54 17.46 -5.11
C GLU A 37 -6.91 18.00 -3.84
N HIS A 38 -7.73 18.49 -2.91
CA HIS A 38 -7.27 18.93 -1.60
C HIS A 38 -6.56 17.81 -0.83
N PHE A 39 -7.17 16.62 -0.77
CA PHE A 39 -6.57 15.45 -0.12
C PHE A 39 -5.16 15.15 -0.67
N TRP A 40 -5.03 15.07 -1.99
CA TRP A 40 -3.76 14.73 -2.62
C TRP A 40 -2.73 15.86 -2.53
N LYS A 41 -3.16 17.11 -2.42
CA LYS A 41 -2.28 18.25 -2.14
C LYS A 41 -1.64 18.11 -0.75
N CYS A 42 -2.43 17.79 0.27
CA CYS A 42 -1.94 17.57 1.63
C CYS A 42 -0.99 16.36 1.71
N VAL A 43 -1.36 15.22 1.11
CA VAL A 43 -0.49 14.03 1.05
C VAL A 43 0.81 14.32 0.31
N SER A 44 0.75 15.06 -0.81
CA SER A 44 1.96 15.41 -1.57
C SER A 44 2.87 16.36 -0.79
N ALA A 45 2.30 17.29 -0.02
CA ALA A 45 3.05 18.21 0.83
C ALA A 45 3.79 17.48 1.97
N ALA A 46 3.21 16.40 2.52
CA ALA A 46 3.87 15.54 3.51
C ALA A 46 5.03 14.71 2.91
N GLY A 47 5.10 14.59 1.58
CA GLY A 47 6.22 13.98 0.87
C GLY A 47 6.30 12.45 1.01
N PRO A 48 7.45 11.84 0.67
CA PRO A 48 7.59 10.38 0.68
C PRO A 48 7.60 9.77 2.09
N ARG A 49 7.87 10.57 3.13
CA ARG A 49 7.87 10.10 4.53
C ARG A 49 6.49 9.64 4.98
N PHE A 50 5.43 10.29 4.50
CA PHE A 50 4.04 9.87 4.75
C PHE A 50 3.86 8.36 4.51
N TRP A 51 4.34 7.87 3.37
CA TRP A 51 4.23 6.46 2.99
C TRP A 51 5.28 5.57 3.67
N ALA A 52 6.51 6.07 3.81
CA ALA A 52 7.62 5.31 4.39
C ALA A 52 7.46 5.05 5.89
N GLU A 53 6.74 5.91 6.60
CA GLU A 53 6.63 5.90 8.06
C GLU A 53 5.22 5.54 8.54
N MET A 54 4.35 5.03 7.65
CA MET A 54 3.02 4.58 8.04
C MET A 54 3.13 3.53 9.16
N PRO A 55 2.37 3.68 10.25
CA PRO A 55 2.35 2.69 11.30
C PRO A 55 1.76 1.38 10.78
N TRP A 56 2.10 0.28 11.44
CA TRP A 56 1.43 -0.99 11.20
C TRP A 56 -0.06 -0.89 11.51
N MET A 57 -0.87 -1.52 10.69
CA MET A 57 -2.28 -1.76 11.00
C MET A 57 -2.39 -2.67 12.22
N THR A 58 -3.41 -2.46 13.04
CA THR A 58 -3.70 -3.36 14.18
C THR A 58 -3.87 -4.79 13.66
N GLY A 59 -3.07 -5.73 14.16
CA GLY A 59 -3.07 -7.13 13.70
C GLY A 59 -2.26 -7.39 12.42
N GLY A 60 -1.70 -6.37 11.77
CA GLY A 60 -0.99 -6.51 10.49
C GLY A 60 0.31 -7.32 10.62
N LYS A 61 1.04 -7.15 11.73
CA LYS A 61 2.27 -7.90 12.00
C LYS A 61 1.98 -9.38 12.25
N GLU A 62 0.91 -9.65 12.99
CA GLU A 62 0.42 -10.98 13.33
C GLU A 62 -0.05 -11.71 12.08
N LEU A 63 -0.82 -11.03 11.21
CA LEU A 63 -1.26 -11.55 9.92
C LEU A 63 -0.06 -11.94 9.03
N HIS A 64 0.89 -11.02 8.84
CA HIS A 64 2.07 -11.28 8.01
C HIS A 64 2.90 -12.45 8.57
N SER A 65 3.13 -12.46 9.88
CA SER A 65 3.85 -13.53 10.57
C SER A 65 3.15 -14.89 10.42
N PHE A 66 1.83 -14.91 10.57
CA PHE A 66 1.03 -16.13 10.42
C PHE A 66 1.12 -16.72 9.01
N LEU A 67 0.99 -15.88 7.97
CA LEU A 67 1.08 -16.31 6.58
C LEU A 67 2.45 -16.93 6.29
N LYS A 68 3.53 -16.25 6.70
CA LYS A 68 4.90 -16.73 6.54
C LYS A 68 5.14 -18.06 7.26
N ASN A 69 4.69 -18.16 8.52
CA ASN A 69 4.87 -19.38 9.33
C ASN A 69 4.03 -20.56 8.82
N SER A 70 2.93 -20.28 8.11
CA SER A 70 2.08 -21.30 7.48
C SER A 70 2.63 -21.79 6.13
N GLY A 71 3.82 -21.32 5.72
CA GLY A 71 4.47 -21.72 4.47
C GLY A 71 3.96 -20.96 3.24
N PHE A 72 3.17 -19.90 3.40
CA PHE A 72 2.79 -19.02 2.30
C PHE A 72 3.84 -17.94 2.07
N SER A 73 4.04 -17.60 0.79
CA SER A 73 4.79 -16.41 0.38
C SER A 73 3.82 -15.39 -0.24
N PRO A 74 3.18 -14.52 0.56
CA PRO A 74 2.27 -13.53 0.03
C PRO A 74 3.03 -12.50 -0.81
N THR A 75 2.57 -12.27 -2.04
CA THR A 75 3.03 -11.15 -2.86
C THR A 75 2.31 -9.88 -2.43
N ILE A 76 3.04 -8.84 -2.05
CA ILE A 76 2.43 -7.55 -1.72
C ILE A 76 1.83 -6.93 -2.99
N LEU A 77 0.56 -6.54 -2.94
CA LEU A 77 -0.16 -5.92 -4.04
C LEU A 77 -0.81 -4.62 -3.58
N SER A 78 -0.16 -3.49 -3.89
CA SER A 78 -0.62 -2.17 -3.45
C SER A 78 -0.94 -1.27 -4.63
N ALA A 79 -2.02 -0.50 -4.50
CA ALA A 79 -2.38 0.50 -5.48
C ALA A 79 -1.47 1.75 -5.35
N LEU A 80 -1.20 2.40 -6.48
CA LEU A 80 -0.57 3.71 -6.56
C LEU A 80 -1.59 4.81 -6.87
N PRO A 81 -1.29 6.07 -6.51
CA PRO A 81 -2.07 7.22 -6.94
C PRO A 81 -2.18 7.29 -8.47
N ASN A 82 -3.23 7.96 -8.96
CA ASN A 82 -3.44 8.17 -10.40
C ASN A 82 -2.20 8.85 -11.03
N PRO A 83 -1.76 8.44 -12.24
CA PRO A 83 -0.61 8.99 -12.95
C PRO A 83 -0.62 10.52 -13.15
N ASP A 84 -1.79 11.15 -13.22
CA ASP A 84 -1.93 12.60 -13.33
C ASP A 84 -1.34 13.32 -12.10
N ARG A 85 -1.24 12.63 -10.96
CA ARG A 85 -0.69 13.14 -9.70
C ARG A 85 0.78 12.78 -9.56
N ARG A 86 1.62 13.32 -10.44
CA ARG A 86 3.05 12.96 -10.57
C ARG A 86 3.82 12.95 -9.24
N ALA A 87 3.67 13.99 -8.41
CA ALA A 87 4.36 14.08 -7.12
C ALA A 87 3.88 13.00 -6.14
N ALA A 88 2.57 12.88 -5.95
CA ALA A 88 1.98 11.84 -5.10
C ALA A 88 2.38 10.44 -5.56
N LEU A 89 2.37 10.18 -6.87
CA LEU A 89 2.79 8.91 -7.46
C LEU A 89 4.25 8.58 -7.12
N ALA A 90 5.17 9.52 -7.37
CA ALA A 90 6.59 9.33 -7.11
C ALA A 90 6.87 9.09 -5.61
N TYR A 91 6.20 9.87 -4.75
CA TYR A 91 6.34 9.74 -3.30
C TYR A 91 5.73 8.45 -2.76
N ALA A 92 4.56 8.05 -3.26
CA ALA A 92 3.93 6.78 -2.92
C ALA A 92 4.81 5.59 -3.30
N ARG A 93 5.31 5.56 -4.54
CA ARG A 93 6.21 4.48 -4.99
C ARG A 93 7.45 4.40 -4.10
N LYS A 94 8.16 5.51 -3.91
CA LYS A 94 9.40 5.54 -3.12
C LYS A 94 9.15 5.15 -1.66
N GLY A 95 8.12 5.71 -1.04
CA GLY A 95 7.87 5.47 0.38
C GLY A 95 7.33 4.07 0.67
N LYS A 96 6.49 3.50 -0.21
CA LYS A 96 6.03 2.11 -0.08
C LYS A 96 7.17 1.11 -0.16
N ILE A 97 8.06 1.26 -1.14
CA ILE A 97 9.28 0.45 -1.26
C ILE A 97 10.14 0.57 0.01
N THR A 98 10.33 1.81 0.50
CA THR A 98 11.11 2.07 1.73
C THR A 98 10.48 1.37 2.94
N TRP A 99 9.15 1.42 3.08
CA TRP A 99 8.42 0.75 4.15
C TRP A 99 8.57 -0.77 4.08
N LEU A 100 8.36 -1.35 2.89
CA LEU A 100 8.48 -2.80 2.66
C LEU A 100 9.87 -3.32 2.99
N ARG A 101 10.91 -2.62 2.52
CA ARG A 101 12.30 -2.95 2.84
C ARG A 101 12.59 -2.91 4.33
N ARG A 102 12.05 -1.90 5.04
CA ARG A 102 12.27 -1.72 6.49
C ARG A 102 11.57 -2.79 7.31
N GLU A 103 10.32 -3.11 6.97
CA GLU A 103 9.43 -3.91 7.82
C GLU A 103 9.37 -5.38 7.42
N LEU A 104 9.44 -5.69 6.13
CA LEU A 104 9.31 -7.06 5.59
C LEU A 104 10.64 -7.60 5.00
N GLY A 105 11.58 -6.72 4.66
CA GLY A 105 12.88 -7.06 4.09
C GLY A 105 12.93 -7.05 2.56
N THR A 106 14.13 -7.20 2.00
CA THR A 106 14.42 -7.07 0.55
C THR A 106 13.63 -8.03 -0.36
N PRO A 107 13.45 -9.34 -0.03
CA PRO A 107 12.70 -10.23 -0.92
C PRO A 107 11.25 -9.77 -1.15
N CYS A 108 10.58 -9.28 -0.09
CA CYS A 108 9.23 -8.75 -0.20
C CYS A 108 9.16 -7.42 -0.96
N GLU A 109 10.21 -6.60 -0.90
CA GLU A 109 10.33 -5.36 -1.69
C GLU A 109 10.42 -5.65 -3.19
N GLU A 110 11.30 -6.58 -3.58
CA GLU A 110 11.57 -6.91 -4.99
C GLU A 110 10.38 -7.60 -5.67
N GLU A 111 9.62 -8.39 -4.91
CA GLU A 111 8.43 -9.10 -5.41
C GLU A 111 7.15 -8.25 -5.36
N ALA A 112 7.16 -7.08 -4.71
CA ALA A 112 5.96 -6.27 -4.54
C ALA A 112 5.44 -5.70 -5.87
N ILE A 113 4.13 -5.86 -6.08
CA ILE A 113 3.43 -5.32 -7.23
C ILE A 113 2.79 -3.98 -6.84
N LEU A 114 3.40 -2.89 -7.31
CA LEU A 114 2.87 -1.53 -7.18
C LEU A 114 2.25 -1.10 -8.51
N CYS A 115 0.93 -1.20 -8.61
CA CYS A 115 0.16 -0.96 -9.84
C CYS A 115 -0.93 0.10 -9.64
N PHE A 116 -1.55 0.57 -10.73
CA PHE A 116 -2.67 1.49 -10.59
C PHE A 116 -3.93 0.76 -10.12
N ARG A 117 -4.85 1.48 -9.45
CA ARG A 117 -6.10 0.90 -8.94
C ARG A 117 -6.89 0.10 -9.99
N PRO A 118 -7.02 0.51 -11.28
CA PRO A 118 -7.68 -0.30 -12.29
C PRO A 118 -6.95 -1.63 -12.55
N GLU A 119 -5.62 -1.60 -12.68
CA GLU A 119 -4.77 -2.77 -12.92
C GLU A 119 -4.73 -3.73 -11.74
N LYS A 120 -4.93 -3.22 -10.51
CA LYS A 120 -5.00 -4.04 -9.30
C LYS A 120 -6.13 -5.07 -9.39
N HIS A 121 -7.28 -4.71 -9.96
CA HIS A 121 -8.39 -5.64 -10.17
C HIS A 121 -8.02 -6.73 -11.17
N SER A 122 -7.30 -6.39 -12.24
CA SER A 122 -6.80 -7.36 -13.22
C SER A 122 -5.78 -8.33 -12.64
N ASN A 123 -4.97 -7.90 -11.67
CA ASN A 123 -4.03 -8.78 -10.96
C ASN A 123 -4.71 -9.67 -9.91
N GLN A 124 -5.93 -9.33 -9.48
CA GLN A 124 -6.75 -10.12 -8.57
C GLN A 124 -7.63 -11.14 -9.30
N GLY A 125 -7.81 -11.02 -10.61
CA GLY A 125 -8.61 -11.92 -11.43
C GLY A 125 -7.84 -13.17 -11.83
N PHE A 126 -8.41 -14.34 -11.58
CA PHE A 126 -8.10 -15.55 -12.34
C PHE A 126 -8.28 -15.23 -13.84
N GLN A 127 -7.30 -15.60 -14.68
CA GLN A 127 -7.58 -15.79 -16.10
C GLN A 127 -8.51 -16.99 -16.19
N GLU A 128 -9.81 -16.75 -16.35
CA GLU A 128 -10.71 -17.77 -16.88
C GLU A 128 -10.27 -18.06 -18.31
N SER A 129 -9.78 -19.27 -18.52
CA SER A 129 -9.51 -19.89 -19.82
C SER A 129 -10.80 -20.30 -20.50
#